data_AF-A0A662B052-F1
#
_entry.id   AF-A0A662B052-F1
#
_cell.length_a   1.000
_cell.length_b   1.000
_cell.length_c   1.000
_cell.angle_alpha   90.00
_cell.angle_beta   90.00
_cell.angle_gamma   90.00
#
_symmetry.space_group_name_H-M   'P 1'
#
loop_
_entity.id
_entity.type
_entity.pdbx_description
1 polymer ?
#
loop_
_entity_poly.entity_id
_entity_poly.type
_entity_poly.pdbx_seq_one_letter_code
_entity_poly.pdbx_strand_id
1 'polypeptide(L)'
;MLPETGIDKDKVVFVSGIGCSSRFPYYINTYGFHSMHGRANPIASGIKISNPNLSVWIVTGDGDSMAIGGNHFIHTIRRNVNVNLLLFNNKIYGLTKGQYSPTTPKGSVTKTSPEGTIENAFKPGELTMGAQGTFFARTVDTDPRMMKKVFTAAAEHKGTSVVEILLNCVIFANQVHKDITGKEVRDDHQIFLEHGKPMIFGKDRNKGLMMKCDRMEVVTIGENGVTEDDLIVHNAQDPDDTNHYRLVRMELPEFPVAMGVIRAIDSTVYESEMFDQVQHAKKETKIHTMDDLLHSGNVFESKG
;
A
#
# COMPACT_ATOMS: atom_id res chain seq x y z
N MET A 1 -4.07 17.50 2.12
CA MET A 1 -4.70 16.38 1.39
C MET A 1 -6.19 16.30 1.67
N LEU A 2 -6.71 15.76 2.78
CA LEU A 2 -8.18 15.57 2.93
C LEU A 2 -9.05 16.83 2.69
N PRO A 3 -8.68 18.05 3.14
CA PRO A 3 -9.45 19.25 2.79
C PRO A 3 -9.43 19.60 1.29
N GLU A 4 -8.41 19.14 0.58
CA GLU A 4 -8.18 19.43 -0.85
C GLU A 4 -8.87 18.40 -1.76
N THR A 5 -9.25 17.22 -1.24
CA THR A 5 -10.01 16.23 -2.03
C THR A 5 -11.47 16.64 -2.25
N GLY A 6 -11.96 17.64 -1.51
CA GLY A 6 -13.35 18.08 -1.55
C GLY A 6 -14.35 17.07 -0.94
N ILE A 7 -13.86 16.01 -0.29
CA ILE A 7 -14.71 15.00 0.34
C ILE A 7 -15.12 15.49 1.73
N ASP A 8 -16.44 15.53 1.97
CA ASP A 8 -17.00 15.88 3.27
C ASP A 8 -16.48 14.94 4.37
N LYS A 9 -16.22 15.48 5.57
CA LYS A 9 -15.62 14.72 6.69
C LYS A 9 -16.47 13.53 7.14
N ASP A 10 -17.79 13.63 6.99
CA ASP A 10 -18.76 12.59 7.31
C ASP A 10 -18.79 11.44 6.27
N LYS A 11 -18.14 11.64 5.11
CA LYS A 11 -17.93 10.61 4.08
C LYS A 11 -16.55 9.95 4.16
N VAL A 12 -15.72 10.34 5.12
CA VAL A 12 -14.38 9.77 5.32
C VAL A 12 -14.39 8.85 6.53
N VAL A 13 -13.88 7.64 6.37
CA VAL A 13 -13.78 6.64 7.43
C VAL A 13 -12.34 6.13 7.55
N PHE A 14 -11.74 6.27 8.73
CA PHE A 14 -10.44 5.69 9.04
C PHE A 14 -10.61 4.41 9.86
N VAL A 15 -10.08 3.30 9.36
CA VAL A 15 -10.11 1.98 10.00
C VAL A 15 -8.68 1.60 10.37
N SER A 16 -8.44 1.20 11.61
CA SER A 16 -7.13 0.77 12.05
C SER A 16 -7.17 -0.55 12.81
N GLY A 17 -6.03 -1.25 12.86
CA GLY A 17 -5.87 -2.50 13.62
C GLY A 17 -5.42 -2.21 15.04
N ILE A 18 -4.33 -2.84 15.51
CA ILE A 18 -3.73 -2.58 16.83
C ILE A 18 -2.24 -2.28 16.69
N GLY A 19 -1.76 -1.24 17.37
CA GLY A 19 -0.37 -0.78 17.28
C GLY A 19 -0.24 0.71 17.57
N CYS A 20 0.99 1.24 17.59
CA CYS A 20 1.22 2.68 17.71
C CYS A 20 0.59 3.45 16.54
N SER A 21 0.77 2.93 15.32
CA SER A 21 0.13 3.45 14.09
C SER A 21 -1.40 3.43 14.21
N SER A 22 -1.96 2.38 14.78
CA SER A 22 -3.40 2.17 14.83
C SER A 22 -4.17 3.11 15.76
N ARG A 23 -3.48 3.97 16.51
CA ARG A 23 -4.14 5.06 17.26
C ARG A 23 -4.57 6.23 16.36
N PHE A 24 -4.22 6.21 15.08
CA PHE A 24 -4.50 7.29 14.12
C PHE A 24 -5.97 7.77 14.09
N PRO A 25 -7.00 6.89 14.10
CA PRO A 25 -8.39 7.34 14.08
C PRO A 25 -8.78 8.26 15.25
N TYR A 26 -8.06 8.22 16.38
CA TYR A 26 -8.32 9.13 17.51
C TYR A 26 -7.82 10.56 17.30
N TYR A 27 -6.95 10.79 16.31
CA TYR A 27 -6.32 12.09 16.06
C TYR A 27 -6.93 12.84 14.87
N ILE A 28 -8.00 12.29 14.29
CA ILE A 28 -8.64 12.85 13.10
C ILE A 28 -10.14 13.03 13.33
N ASN A 29 -10.66 14.15 12.85
CA ASN A 29 -12.06 14.53 13.04
C ASN A 29 -12.93 14.03 11.86
N THR A 30 -13.10 12.71 11.78
CA THR A 30 -13.93 11.98 10.80
C THR A 30 -14.55 10.75 11.47
N TYR A 31 -15.30 9.91 10.74
CA TYR A 31 -15.65 8.59 11.26
C TYR A 31 -14.39 7.72 11.40
N GLY A 32 -14.39 6.84 12.41
CA GLY A 32 -13.23 6.01 12.73
C GLY A 32 -13.59 4.70 13.41
N PHE A 33 -12.88 3.63 13.04
CA PHE A 33 -12.92 2.32 13.70
C PHE A 33 -11.51 1.95 14.17
N HIS A 34 -11.33 1.81 15.48
CA HIS A 34 -10.16 1.15 16.04
C HIS A 34 -10.53 -0.30 16.32
N SER A 35 -10.05 -1.20 15.46
CA SER A 35 -10.52 -2.57 15.38
C SER A 35 -9.62 -3.56 16.12
N MET A 36 -9.64 -4.83 15.72
CA MET A 36 -8.78 -5.90 16.25
C MET A 36 -7.47 -6.00 15.48
N HIS A 37 -6.45 -6.57 16.12
CA HIS A 37 -5.11 -6.69 15.51
C HIS A 37 -5.17 -7.48 14.20
N GLY A 38 -4.68 -6.88 13.12
CA GLY A 38 -4.69 -7.40 11.76
C GLY A 38 -6.08 -7.56 11.14
N ARG A 39 -7.11 -6.88 11.66
CA ARG A 39 -8.50 -6.95 11.15
C ARG A 39 -8.99 -5.64 10.54
N ALA A 40 -8.12 -4.64 10.36
CA ALA A 40 -8.48 -3.39 9.69
C ALA A 40 -8.92 -3.62 8.23
N ASN A 41 -8.15 -4.41 7.47
CA ASN A 41 -8.43 -4.76 6.07
C ASN A 41 -9.84 -5.37 5.83
N PRO A 42 -10.25 -6.45 6.53
CA PRO A 42 -11.58 -7.03 6.31
C PRO A 42 -12.70 -6.10 6.76
N ILE A 43 -12.52 -5.33 7.84
CA ILE A 43 -13.53 -4.36 8.30
C ILE A 43 -13.70 -3.22 7.31
N ALA A 44 -12.59 -2.65 6.82
CA ALA A 44 -12.62 -1.62 5.79
C ALA A 44 -13.26 -2.12 4.48
N SER A 45 -12.99 -3.36 4.10
CA SER A 45 -13.64 -4.00 2.96
C SER A 45 -15.17 -4.08 3.16
N GLY A 46 -15.62 -4.52 4.32
CA GLY A 46 -17.05 -4.56 4.66
C GLY A 46 -17.70 -3.18 4.63
N ILE A 47 -17.04 -2.15 5.16
CA ILE A 47 -17.51 -0.75 5.12
C ILE A 47 -17.65 -0.28 3.68
N LYS A 48 -16.62 -0.48 2.85
CA LYS A 48 -16.61 -0.02 1.46
C LYS A 48 -17.66 -0.72 0.61
N ILE A 49 -17.80 -2.04 0.75
CA ILE A 49 -18.80 -2.82 0.02
C ILE A 49 -20.22 -2.45 0.45
N SER A 50 -20.43 -2.16 1.74
CA SER A 50 -21.76 -1.77 2.25
C SER A 50 -22.16 -0.36 1.82
N ASN A 51 -21.19 0.55 1.67
CA ASN A 51 -21.44 1.90 1.19
C ASN A 51 -20.30 2.39 0.28
N PRO A 52 -20.41 2.16 -1.06
CA PRO A 52 -19.39 2.53 -2.04
C PRO A 52 -19.08 4.01 -2.12
N ASN A 53 -19.95 4.89 -1.60
CA ASN A 53 -19.76 6.34 -1.65
C ASN A 53 -18.78 6.85 -0.59
N LEU A 54 -18.36 6.02 0.37
CA LEU A 54 -17.41 6.40 1.42
C LEU A 54 -15.97 6.38 0.90
N SER A 55 -15.17 7.36 1.35
CA SER A 55 -13.71 7.34 1.25
C SER A 55 -13.15 6.59 2.46
N VAL A 56 -12.71 5.36 2.23
CA VAL A 56 -12.27 4.45 3.29
C VAL A 56 -10.75 4.38 3.31
N TRP A 57 -10.17 4.64 4.48
CA TRP A 57 -8.74 4.66 4.74
C TRP A 57 -8.38 3.62 5.80
N ILE A 58 -7.38 2.80 5.52
CA ILE A 58 -6.82 1.80 6.42
C ILE A 58 -5.50 2.35 6.95
N VAL A 59 -5.33 2.41 8.26
CA VAL A 59 -4.05 2.76 8.89
C VAL A 59 -3.55 1.59 9.69
N THR A 60 -2.34 1.14 9.36
CA THR A 60 -1.81 -0.12 9.87
C THR A 60 -0.29 -0.05 10.01
N GLY A 61 0.26 -0.79 10.98
CA GLY A 61 1.69 -1.02 11.07
C GLY A 61 2.13 -2.18 10.18
N ASP A 62 3.41 -2.25 9.87
CA ASP A 62 4.07 -3.42 9.27
C ASP A 62 3.66 -4.74 9.94
N GLY A 63 3.74 -4.85 11.26
CA GLY A 63 3.35 -6.05 11.98
C GLY A 63 1.84 -6.33 11.96
N ASP A 64 1.01 -5.29 12.00
CA ASP A 64 -0.46 -5.44 11.98
C ASP A 64 -0.96 -5.98 10.64
N SER A 65 -0.46 -5.46 9.51
CA SER A 65 -0.90 -5.90 8.18
C SER A 65 -0.07 -7.02 7.56
N MET A 66 1.21 -7.19 7.92
CA MET A 66 2.08 -8.17 7.25
C MET A 66 2.39 -9.41 8.09
N ALA A 67 2.00 -9.45 9.37
CA ALA A 67 1.99 -10.68 10.16
C ALA A 67 0.57 -11.23 10.27
N ILE A 68 -0.11 -10.97 11.40
CA ILE A 68 -1.44 -11.51 11.70
C ILE A 68 -2.52 -11.03 10.71
N GLY A 69 -2.31 -9.87 10.07
CA GLY A 69 -3.17 -9.33 9.01
C GLY A 69 -2.80 -9.77 7.59
N GLY A 70 -1.72 -10.53 7.40
CA GLY A 70 -1.11 -10.81 6.08
C GLY A 70 -2.09 -11.36 5.05
N ASN A 71 -2.89 -12.36 5.44
CA ASN A 71 -3.87 -12.96 4.53
C ASN A 71 -4.99 -11.98 4.12
N HIS A 72 -5.37 -11.07 5.01
CA HIS A 72 -6.37 -10.06 4.66
C HIS A 72 -5.79 -8.94 3.80
N PHE A 73 -4.53 -8.56 4.04
CA PHE A 73 -3.81 -7.60 3.20
C PHE A 73 -3.78 -8.07 1.75
N ILE A 74 -3.29 -9.29 1.49
CA ILE A 74 -3.20 -9.83 0.12
C ILE A 74 -4.58 -9.98 -0.55
N HIS A 75 -5.62 -10.35 0.19
CA HIS A 75 -6.96 -10.53 -0.39
C HIS A 75 -7.73 -9.23 -0.58
N THR A 76 -7.40 -8.17 0.15
CA THR A 76 -7.95 -6.83 -0.12
C THR A 76 -7.41 -6.32 -1.45
N ILE A 77 -6.09 -6.46 -1.66
CA ILE A 77 -5.39 -6.11 -2.89
C ILE A 77 -5.88 -6.93 -4.07
N ARG A 78 -5.89 -8.27 -3.94
CA ARG A 78 -6.33 -9.20 -5.01
C ARG A 78 -7.76 -8.95 -5.47
N ARG A 79 -8.65 -8.56 -4.56
CA ARG A 79 -10.03 -8.20 -4.89
C ARG A 79 -10.13 -6.80 -5.53
N ASN A 80 -9.10 -5.98 -5.37
CA ASN A 80 -9.10 -4.58 -5.76
C ASN A 80 -10.26 -3.80 -5.14
N VAL A 81 -10.50 -3.99 -3.84
CA VAL A 81 -11.51 -3.19 -3.11
C VAL A 81 -11.06 -1.73 -3.08
N ASN A 82 -11.95 -0.78 -3.37
CA ASN A 82 -11.57 0.63 -3.48
C ASN A 82 -11.32 1.29 -2.10
N VAL A 83 -10.14 1.05 -1.54
CA VAL A 83 -9.72 1.51 -0.21
C VAL A 83 -8.29 2.04 -0.24
N ASN A 84 -8.00 2.99 0.65
CA ASN A 84 -6.67 3.58 0.77
C ASN A 84 -5.91 2.97 1.95
N LEU A 85 -4.81 2.25 1.72
CA LEU A 85 -4.02 1.60 2.77
C LEU A 85 -2.72 2.34 3.04
N LEU A 86 -2.60 2.92 4.24
CA LEU A 86 -1.41 3.58 4.75
C LEU A 86 -0.64 2.63 5.68
N LEU A 87 0.46 2.06 5.18
CA LEU A 87 1.33 1.13 5.89
C LEU A 87 2.49 1.90 6.55
N PHE A 88 2.44 1.98 7.87
CA PHE A 88 3.44 2.63 8.71
C PHE A 88 4.58 1.64 8.96
N ASN A 89 5.62 1.70 8.12
CA ASN A 89 6.72 0.76 8.15
C ASN A 89 7.85 1.29 9.04
N ASN A 90 7.85 0.88 10.32
CA ASN A 90 8.91 1.18 11.28
C ASN A 90 9.81 -0.02 11.61
N LYS A 91 9.61 -1.14 10.89
CA LYS A 91 10.37 -2.38 11.01
C LYS A 91 10.39 -2.97 12.42
N ILE A 92 9.37 -2.70 13.25
CA ILE A 92 9.34 -3.18 14.64
C ILE A 92 7.95 -3.12 15.28
N TYR A 93 7.62 -4.09 16.15
CA TYR A 93 6.45 -3.98 17.02
C TYR A 93 6.69 -2.99 18.18
N GLY A 94 6.46 -1.70 17.92
CA GLY A 94 6.70 -0.64 18.90
C GLY A 94 5.80 -0.73 20.14
N LEU A 95 4.49 -0.97 19.97
CA LEU A 95 3.52 -0.92 21.08
C LEU A 95 3.75 -2.05 22.11
N THR A 96 4.12 -3.24 21.64
CA THR A 96 4.43 -4.41 22.49
C THR A 96 5.86 -4.42 23.00
N LYS A 97 6.56 -3.29 22.84
CA LYS A 97 7.88 -2.98 23.38
C LYS A 97 9.09 -3.57 22.64
N GLY A 98 9.05 -3.73 21.33
CA GLY A 98 10.26 -3.88 20.50
C GLY A 98 10.61 -5.31 20.06
N GLN A 99 9.62 -6.11 19.69
CA GLN A 99 9.81 -7.38 18.99
C GLN A 99 9.99 -7.13 17.49
N TYR A 100 10.74 -8.00 16.80
CA TYR A 100 10.88 -7.92 15.34
C TYR A 100 9.52 -8.12 14.65
N SER A 101 9.32 -7.39 13.55
CA SER A 101 8.19 -7.47 12.63
C SER A 101 8.58 -8.26 11.37
N PRO A 102 7.62 -8.59 10.48
CA PRO A 102 7.93 -9.20 9.19
C PRO A 102 8.75 -8.33 8.24
N THR A 103 8.92 -7.03 8.51
CA THR A 103 9.77 -6.14 7.71
C THR A 103 11.11 -5.83 8.37
N THR A 104 11.38 -6.41 9.54
CA THR A 104 12.65 -6.27 10.25
C THR A 104 13.76 -6.94 9.44
N PRO A 105 14.89 -6.25 9.15
CA PRO A 105 15.96 -6.84 8.36
C PRO A 105 16.53 -8.09 9.03
N LYS A 106 16.92 -9.08 8.22
CA LYS A 106 17.59 -10.29 8.71
C LYS A 106 18.84 -9.94 9.51
N GLY A 107 19.09 -10.66 10.60
CA GLY A 107 20.20 -10.43 11.52
C GLY A 107 19.96 -9.32 12.54
N SER A 108 18.81 -8.63 12.52
CA SER A 108 18.53 -7.56 13.48
C SER A 108 18.29 -8.11 14.88
N VAL A 109 19.03 -7.61 15.87
CA VAL A 109 18.82 -7.95 17.28
C VAL A 109 17.61 -7.19 17.82
N THR A 110 16.65 -7.92 18.38
CA THR A 110 15.43 -7.35 19.01
C THR A 110 15.15 -8.05 20.33
N LYS A 111 14.13 -7.61 21.09
CA LYS A 111 13.84 -8.19 22.41
C LYS A 111 13.54 -9.69 22.39
N THR A 112 12.94 -10.19 21.32
CA THR A 112 12.61 -11.62 21.14
C THR A 112 13.57 -12.33 20.19
N SER A 113 14.57 -11.62 19.67
CA SER A 113 15.62 -12.17 18.80
C SER A 113 16.98 -11.66 19.29
N PRO A 114 17.44 -12.10 20.49
CA PRO A 114 18.68 -11.62 21.08
C PRO A 114 19.92 -11.97 20.24
N GLU A 115 19.84 -13.04 19.43
CA GLU A 115 20.90 -13.48 18.53
C GLU A 115 20.70 -12.97 17.08
N GLY A 116 19.71 -12.11 16.86
CA GLY A 116 19.34 -11.63 15.54
C GLY A 116 18.18 -12.41 14.92
N THR A 117 17.45 -11.78 14.00
CA THR A 117 16.40 -12.42 13.20
C THR A 117 17.02 -13.37 12.16
N ILE A 118 16.38 -14.51 11.92
CA ILE A 118 16.88 -15.54 10.99
C ILE A 118 16.13 -15.57 9.65
N GLU A 119 14.93 -15.01 9.62
CA GLU A 119 14.08 -14.98 8.42
C GLU A 119 14.37 -13.77 7.53
N ASN A 120 13.95 -13.89 6.27
CA ASN A 120 14.03 -12.79 5.31
C ASN A 120 12.87 -11.83 5.54
N ALA A 121 13.14 -10.53 5.44
CA ALA A 121 12.11 -9.51 5.57
C ALA A 121 11.18 -9.50 4.35
N PHE A 122 9.88 -9.33 4.57
CA PHE A 122 8.98 -8.93 3.50
C PHE A 122 9.29 -7.52 3.00
N LYS A 123 9.23 -7.34 1.68
CA LYS A 123 9.18 -6.03 1.03
C LYS A 123 7.69 -5.74 0.70
N PRO A 124 7.05 -4.71 1.29
CA PRO A 124 5.63 -4.45 1.07
C PRO A 124 5.24 -4.28 -0.40
N GLY A 125 6.12 -3.66 -1.19
CA GLY A 125 5.92 -3.52 -2.62
C GLY A 125 5.94 -4.85 -3.37
N GLU A 126 6.85 -5.78 -3.05
CA GLU A 126 6.84 -7.11 -3.66
C GLU A 126 5.56 -7.87 -3.34
N LEU A 127 5.11 -7.82 -2.07
CA LEU A 127 3.88 -8.50 -1.67
C LEU A 127 2.65 -7.89 -2.37
N THR A 128 2.66 -6.58 -2.61
CA THR A 128 1.60 -5.89 -3.35
C THR A 128 1.57 -6.30 -4.82
N MET A 129 2.73 -6.35 -5.49
CA MET A 129 2.82 -6.81 -6.88
C MET A 129 2.42 -8.28 -7.00
N GLY A 130 2.92 -9.15 -6.11
CA GLY A 130 2.56 -10.57 -6.07
C GLY A 130 1.06 -10.83 -5.79
N ALA A 131 0.37 -9.88 -5.16
CA ALA A 131 -1.08 -9.90 -4.97
C ALA A 131 -1.87 -9.25 -6.11
N GLN A 132 -1.23 -8.94 -7.24
CA GLN A 132 -1.80 -8.26 -8.42
C GLN A 132 -2.29 -6.83 -8.12
N GLY A 133 -1.56 -6.11 -7.27
CA GLY A 133 -1.91 -4.74 -6.90
C GLY A 133 -1.93 -3.78 -8.08
N THR A 134 -2.94 -2.91 -8.10
CA THR A 134 -3.16 -1.89 -9.13
C THR A 134 -2.52 -0.56 -8.77
N PHE A 135 -2.22 -0.33 -7.49
CA PHE A 135 -1.52 0.86 -7.03
C PHE A 135 -0.54 0.55 -5.90
N PHE A 136 0.68 1.05 -6.04
CA PHE A 136 1.69 1.04 -4.99
C PHE A 136 2.51 2.33 -5.02
N ALA A 137 2.69 2.92 -3.84
CA ALA A 137 3.55 4.08 -3.66
C ALA A 137 4.39 3.96 -2.38
N ARG A 138 5.52 4.66 -2.35
CA ARG A 138 6.40 4.74 -1.18
C ARG A 138 6.73 6.19 -0.85
N THR A 139 6.71 6.54 0.43
CA THR A 139 7.06 7.88 0.91
C THR A 139 7.79 7.80 2.25
N VAL A 140 8.36 8.92 2.71
CA VAL A 140 8.96 9.09 4.03
C VAL A 140 8.16 10.07 4.87
N ASP A 141 8.10 9.86 6.18
CA ASP A 141 7.42 10.73 7.14
C ASP A 141 8.04 12.13 7.25
N THR A 142 9.32 12.26 6.87
CA THR A 142 10.09 13.51 6.88
C THR A 142 9.93 14.37 5.63
N ASP A 143 9.17 13.94 4.62
CA ASP A 143 8.84 14.73 3.43
C ASP A 143 7.33 14.95 3.26
N PRO A 144 6.77 15.99 3.91
CA PRO A 144 5.35 16.33 3.78
C PRO A 144 4.90 16.66 2.36
N ARG A 145 5.81 17.13 1.49
CA ARG A 145 5.46 17.49 0.10
C ARG A 145 5.25 16.22 -0.72
N MET A 146 6.15 15.24 -0.57
CA MET A 146 6.02 13.91 -1.18
C MET A 146 4.79 13.19 -0.65
N MET A 147 4.59 13.15 0.68
CA MET A 147 3.41 12.54 1.29
C MET A 147 2.12 13.13 0.73
N LYS A 148 2.05 14.46 0.59
CA LYS A 148 0.88 15.12 0.01
C LYS A 148 0.60 14.64 -1.42
N LYS A 149 1.62 14.57 -2.28
CA LYS A 149 1.48 14.07 -3.67
C LYS A 149 0.99 12.61 -3.69
N VAL A 150 1.66 11.74 -2.94
CA VAL A 150 1.36 10.30 -2.88
C VAL A 150 -0.04 10.04 -2.32
N PHE A 151 -0.42 10.69 -1.23
CA PHE A 151 -1.74 10.50 -0.63
C PHE A 151 -2.87 11.05 -1.50
N THR A 152 -2.61 12.09 -2.29
CA THR A 152 -3.60 12.62 -3.26
C THR A 152 -3.81 11.61 -4.39
N ALA A 153 -2.72 11.08 -4.97
CA ALA A 153 -2.81 10.04 -5.99
C ALA A 153 -3.49 8.77 -5.49
N ALA A 154 -3.23 8.36 -4.24
CA ALA A 154 -3.91 7.24 -3.60
C ALA A 154 -5.42 7.49 -3.50
N ALA A 155 -5.82 8.68 -3.03
CA ALA A 155 -7.23 9.05 -2.86
C ALA A 155 -8.01 9.09 -4.19
N GLU A 156 -7.33 9.44 -5.28
CA GLU A 156 -7.90 9.51 -6.64
C GLU A 156 -8.02 8.13 -7.30
N HIS A 157 -7.12 7.21 -6.95
CA HIS A 157 -7.08 5.84 -7.49
C HIS A 157 -8.37 5.07 -7.23
N LYS A 158 -8.83 4.31 -8.25
CA LYS A 158 -9.99 3.41 -8.13
C LYS A 158 -9.49 1.99 -7.92
N GLY A 159 -9.46 1.58 -6.65
CA GLY A 159 -8.97 0.26 -6.26
C GLY A 159 -8.23 0.30 -4.94
N THR A 160 -7.55 -0.78 -4.61
CA THR A 160 -6.75 -0.81 -3.39
C THR A 160 -5.45 -0.04 -3.61
N SER A 161 -5.31 1.14 -3.01
CA SER A 161 -4.08 1.91 -3.07
C SER A 161 -3.20 1.62 -1.86
N VAL A 162 -2.05 0.97 -2.05
CA VAL A 162 -1.08 0.69 -0.98
C VAL A 162 -0.01 1.77 -0.95
N VAL A 163 0.13 2.45 0.20
CA VAL A 163 1.17 3.44 0.44
C VAL A 163 2.06 2.99 1.59
N GLU A 164 3.30 2.65 1.28
CA GLU A 164 4.35 2.38 2.27
C GLU A 164 4.95 3.71 2.77
N ILE A 165 4.88 3.95 4.08
CA ILE A 165 5.45 5.12 4.72
C ILE A 165 6.64 4.65 5.56
N LEU A 166 7.85 4.98 5.11
CA LEU A 166 9.07 4.74 5.87
C LEU A 166 9.11 5.75 7.02
N LEU A 167 9.07 5.25 8.26
CA LEU A 167 9.10 6.09 9.46
C LEU A 167 9.88 5.39 10.58
N ASN A 168 10.49 6.17 11.47
CA ASN A 168 11.33 5.62 12.53
C ASN A 168 10.54 5.40 13.83
N CYS A 169 10.82 4.31 14.54
CA CYS A 169 10.37 4.14 15.93
C CYS A 169 11.47 4.64 16.88
N VAL A 170 11.34 5.87 17.37
CA VAL A 170 12.37 6.54 18.20
C VAL A 170 12.77 5.72 19.46
N ILE A 171 11.87 4.89 19.98
CA ILE A 171 12.08 4.13 21.22
C ILE A 171 12.81 2.80 20.97
N PHE A 172 12.45 2.05 19.92
CA PHE A 172 12.91 0.66 19.74
C PHE A 172 13.65 0.40 18.43
N ALA A 173 13.41 1.18 17.38
CA ALA A 173 14.08 1.08 16.08
C ALA A 173 14.44 2.48 15.59
N ASN A 174 15.19 3.19 16.42
CA ASN A 174 15.60 4.54 16.09
C ASN A 174 16.51 4.52 14.87
N GLN A 175 16.30 5.46 13.95
CA GLN A 175 17.13 5.60 12.74
C GLN A 175 17.16 4.36 11.83
N VAL A 176 16.15 3.48 11.90
CA VAL A 176 16.12 2.25 11.08
C VAL A 176 16.11 2.51 9.58
N HIS A 177 15.66 3.68 9.15
CA HIS A 177 15.71 4.13 7.75
C HIS A 177 16.77 5.21 7.49
N LYS A 178 17.76 5.42 8.38
CA LYS A 178 18.73 6.53 8.27
C LYS A 178 19.53 6.50 6.97
N ASP A 179 19.85 5.31 6.48
CA ASP A 179 20.66 5.18 5.27
C ASP A 179 19.83 5.59 4.05
N ILE A 180 18.50 5.58 4.13
CA ILE A 180 17.61 6.06 3.05
C ILE A 180 17.29 7.54 3.28
N THR A 181 17.03 7.94 4.52
CA THR A 181 16.37 9.22 4.86
C THR A 181 17.30 10.30 5.40
N GLY A 182 18.56 9.96 5.70
CA GLY A 182 19.54 10.89 6.24
C GLY A 182 19.78 12.06 5.30
N LYS A 183 19.83 13.29 5.83
CA LYS A 183 19.96 14.52 5.02
C LYS A 183 21.16 14.50 4.08
N GLU A 184 22.27 13.90 4.52
CA GLU A 184 23.52 13.86 3.75
C GLU A 184 23.50 12.81 2.63
N VAL A 185 22.60 11.83 2.69
CA VAL A 185 22.60 10.68 1.77
C VAL A 185 21.32 10.57 0.94
N ARG A 186 20.21 11.17 1.38
CA ARG A 186 18.88 10.94 0.80
C ARG A 186 18.80 11.25 -0.70
N ASP A 187 19.52 12.26 -1.19
CA ASP A 187 19.44 12.68 -2.59
C ASP A 187 20.15 11.66 -3.50
N ASP A 188 21.13 10.92 -2.97
CA ASP A 188 21.83 9.83 -3.65
C ASP A 188 21.21 8.45 -3.41
N HIS A 189 20.48 8.28 -2.31
CA HIS A 189 19.92 6.99 -1.89
C HIS A 189 18.42 6.86 -2.16
N GLN A 190 17.76 7.92 -2.65
CA GLN A 190 16.36 7.89 -3.07
C GLN A 190 16.24 8.33 -4.52
N ILE A 191 15.27 7.74 -5.22
CA ILE A 191 14.81 8.24 -6.51
C ILE A 191 13.32 8.53 -6.43
N PHE A 192 12.95 9.80 -6.65
CA PHE A 192 11.54 10.19 -6.70
C PHE A 192 11.01 9.99 -8.11
N LEU A 193 10.12 9.01 -8.27
CA LEU A 193 9.54 8.65 -9.54
C LEU A 193 8.37 9.56 -9.90
N GLU A 194 8.39 10.09 -11.11
CA GLU A 194 7.33 10.89 -11.70
C GLU A 194 6.91 10.28 -13.03
N HIS A 195 5.61 10.01 -13.20
CA HIS A 195 5.10 9.42 -14.43
C HIS A 195 5.45 10.29 -15.65
N GLY A 196 5.95 9.65 -16.71
CA GLY A 196 6.38 10.31 -17.95
C GLY A 196 7.73 11.03 -17.87
N LYS A 197 8.47 10.92 -16.75
CA LYS A 197 9.80 11.53 -16.62
C LYS A 197 10.94 10.51 -16.59
N PRO A 198 12.13 10.86 -17.09
CA PRO A 198 13.34 10.05 -16.92
C PRO A 198 13.64 9.80 -15.43
N MET A 199 14.07 8.58 -15.12
CA MET A 199 14.43 8.16 -13.77
C MET A 199 15.82 8.70 -13.39
N ILE A 200 15.86 9.93 -12.86
CA ILE A 200 17.09 10.66 -12.47
C ILE A 200 17.14 10.87 -10.95
N PHE A 201 18.32 10.71 -10.35
CA PHE A 201 18.61 10.92 -8.94
C PHE A 201 20.05 11.40 -8.71
N GLY A 202 20.46 11.53 -7.44
CA GLY A 202 21.74 12.08 -7.03
C GLY A 202 21.63 13.55 -6.62
N LYS A 203 22.48 13.97 -5.68
CA LYS A 203 22.54 15.36 -5.19
C LYS A 203 22.71 16.38 -6.32
N ASP A 204 23.53 16.04 -7.31
CA ASP A 204 23.81 16.86 -8.49
C ASP A 204 22.93 16.49 -9.70
N ARG A 205 21.93 15.62 -9.52
CA ARG A 205 21.06 15.07 -10.58
C ARG A 205 21.83 14.44 -11.74
N ASN A 206 22.96 13.81 -11.44
CA ASN A 206 23.89 13.24 -12.41
C ASN A 206 23.79 11.71 -12.53
N LYS A 207 22.89 11.04 -11.80
CA LYS A 207 22.70 9.59 -11.86
C LYS A 207 21.33 9.27 -12.45
N GLY A 208 21.24 8.17 -13.18
CA GLY A 208 19.97 7.69 -13.74
C GLY A 208 19.88 6.17 -13.77
N LEU A 209 18.70 5.66 -14.10
CA LEU A 209 18.47 4.24 -14.35
C LEU A 209 18.37 4.01 -15.86
N MET A 210 19.15 3.06 -16.35
CA MET A 210 19.16 2.67 -17.76
C MET A 210 18.97 1.17 -17.88
N MET A 211 18.32 0.72 -18.95
CA MET A 211 18.22 -0.69 -19.29
C MET A 211 19.40 -1.07 -20.19
N LYS A 212 20.27 -1.96 -19.72
CA LYS A 212 21.28 -2.62 -20.56
C LYS A 212 20.90 -4.07 -20.76
N CYS A 213 20.57 -4.43 -22.00
CA CYS A 213 20.03 -5.74 -22.34
C CYS A 213 18.77 -6.04 -21.50
N ASP A 214 18.86 -7.00 -20.58
CA ASP A 214 17.78 -7.45 -19.68
C ASP A 214 17.93 -6.95 -18.23
N ARG A 215 18.95 -6.13 -17.94
CA ARG A 215 19.27 -5.66 -16.59
C ARG A 215 19.16 -4.14 -16.47
N MET A 216 18.59 -3.72 -15.35
CA MET A 216 18.60 -2.32 -14.94
C MET A 216 19.95 -2.00 -14.30
N GLU A 217 20.53 -0.86 -14.65
CA GLU A 217 21.79 -0.38 -14.09
C GLU A 217 21.68 1.09 -13.68
N VAL A 218 22.42 1.45 -12.63
CA VAL A 218 22.70 2.85 -12.30
C VAL A 218 23.81 3.36 -13.22
N VAL A 219 23.57 4.49 -13.87
CA VAL A 219 24.53 5.14 -14.78
C VAL A 219 24.77 6.59 -14.37
N THR A 220 25.93 7.13 -14.73
CA THR A 220 26.25 8.56 -14.59
C THR A 220 25.97 9.27 -15.91
N ILE A 221 25.14 10.31 -15.88
CA ILE A 221 24.80 11.14 -17.04
C ILE A 221 26.05 11.95 -17.44
N GLY A 222 26.39 11.94 -18.74
CA GLY A 222 27.56 12.60 -19.30
C GLY A 222 28.83 11.74 -19.34
N GLU A 223 28.84 10.57 -18.69
CA GLU A 223 29.92 9.60 -18.79
C GLU A 223 29.61 8.54 -19.86
N ASN A 224 30.64 8.05 -20.57
CA ASN A 224 30.51 7.00 -21.58
C ASN A 224 29.45 7.28 -22.68
N GLY A 225 29.16 8.56 -22.94
CA GLY A 225 28.15 8.97 -23.92
C GLY A 225 26.70 8.86 -23.45
N VAL A 226 26.45 8.54 -22.17
CA VAL A 226 25.09 8.44 -21.61
C VAL A 226 24.46 9.83 -21.52
N THR A 227 23.26 9.95 -22.06
CA THR A 227 22.41 11.16 -22.03
C THR A 227 21.10 10.88 -21.28
N GLU A 228 20.31 11.92 -21.01
CA GLU A 228 18.98 11.74 -20.38
C GLU A 228 18.02 10.92 -21.25
N ASP A 229 18.18 10.96 -22.58
CA ASP A 229 17.33 10.24 -23.54
C ASP A 229 17.56 8.72 -23.50
N ASP A 230 18.70 8.27 -22.96
CA ASP A 230 19.03 6.86 -22.78
C ASP A 230 18.39 6.26 -21.51
N LEU A 231 17.89 7.11 -20.61
CA LEU A 231 17.35 6.68 -19.32
C LEU A 231 15.95 6.10 -19.45
N ILE A 232 15.62 5.19 -18.53
CA ILE A 232 14.27 4.64 -18.41
C ILE A 232 13.33 5.78 -18.02
N VAL A 233 12.25 5.96 -18.79
CA VAL A 233 11.14 6.84 -18.44
C VAL A 233 10.17 6.08 -17.54
N HIS A 234 9.84 6.66 -16.39
CA HIS A 234 8.90 6.03 -15.45
C HIS A 234 7.48 6.03 -16.00
N ASN A 235 6.93 4.83 -16.21
CA ASN A 235 5.53 4.65 -16.56
C ASN A 235 4.78 3.97 -15.40
N ALA A 236 4.22 4.76 -14.49
CA ALA A 236 3.37 4.24 -13.41
C ALA A 236 2.10 3.50 -13.90
N GLN A 237 1.68 3.73 -15.15
CA GLN A 237 0.44 3.22 -15.72
C GLN A 237 0.66 2.04 -16.68
N ASP A 238 1.87 1.47 -16.70
CA ASP A 238 2.18 0.30 -17.53
C ASP A 238 1.37 -0.93 -17.07
N PRO A 239 0.56 -1.56 -17.93
CA PRO A 239 -0.13 -2.79 -17.57
C PRO A 239 0.85 -3.92 -17.18
N ASP A 240 2.04 -3.97 -17.81
CA ASP A 240 3.11 -4.89 -17.44
C ASP A 240 3.78 -4.43 -16.14
N ASP A 241 3.66 -5.24 -15.09
CA ASP A 241 4.21 -4.94 -13.77
C ASP A 241 5.69 -5.29 -13.62
N THR A 242 6.35 -5.83 -14.65
CA THR A 242 7.77 -6.25 -14.59
C THR A 242 8.68 -5.13 -14.11
N ASN A 243 8.53 -3.93 -14.68
CA ASN A 243 9.33 -2.78 -14.28
C ASN A 243 8.93 -2.28 -12.88
N HIS A 244 7.65 -2.29 -12.52
CA HIS A 244 7.22 -1.95 -11.15
C HIS A 244 7.79 -2.93 -10.12
N TYR A 245 7.85 -4.22 -10.44
CA TYR A 245 8.44 -5.26 -9.61
C TYR A 245 9.95 -5.02 -9.39
N ARG A 246 10.67 -4.61 -10.44
CA ARG A 246 12.08 -4.18 -10.33
C ARG A 246 12.21 -2.95 -9.41
N LEU A 247 11.37 -1.94 -9.60
CA LEU A 247 11.42 -0.68 -8.82
C LEU A 247 11.14 -0.90 -7.33
N VAL A 248 10.14 -1.72 -6.97
CA VAL A 248 9.83 -1.99 -5.55
C VAL A 248 10.93 -2.79 -4.84
N ARG A 249 11.74 -3.52 -5.62
CA ARG A 249 12.87 -4.35 -5.16
C ARG A 249 14.16 -3.58 -4.90
N MET A 250 14.33 -2.43 -5.56
CA MET A 250 15.54 -1.62 -5.46
C MET A 250 15.90 -1.34 -4.00
N GLU A 251 17.15 -1.63 -3.67
CA GLU A 251 17.71 -1.48 -2.34
C GLU A 251 19.19 -1.08 -2.39
N LEU A 252 19.65 -0.47 -1.31
CA LEU A 252 21.02 -0.03 -1.16
C LEU A 252 21.96 -1.24 -0.90
N PRO A 253 23.24 -1.14 -1.29
CA PRO A 253 23.88 -0.01 -1.99
C PRO A 253 23.72 -0.02 -3.52
N GLU A 254 23.21 -1.11 -4.11
CA GLU A 254 23.20 -1.31 -5.56
C GLU A 254 22.29 -0.32 -6.29
N PHE A 255 21.15 0.03 -5.69
CA PHE A 255 20.18 0.95 -6.26
C PHE A 255 19.68 1.96 -5.22
N PRO A 256 19.29 3.18 -5.63
CA PRO A 256 18.52 4.06 -4.75
C PRO A 256 17.18 3.40 -4.40
N VAL A 257 16.52 3.82 -3.32
CA VAL A 257 15.17 3.35 -3.01
C VAL A 257 14.16 4.13 -3.84
N ALA A 258 13.30 3.43 -4.58
CA ALA A 258 12.21 4.05 -5.35
C ALA A 258 11.15 4.65 -4.43
N MET A 259 10.86 5.94 -4.64
CA MET A 259 9.93 6.77 -3.89
C MET A 259 8.88 7.38 -4.83
N GLY A 260 7.75 7.83 -4.29
CA GLY A 260 6.62 8.35 -5.07
C GLY A 260 5.67 7.23 -5.51
N VAL A 261 4.88 7.50 -6.56
CA VAL A 261 3.92 6.55 -7.13
C VAL A 261 4.65 5.62 -8.08
N ILE A 262 4.79 4.36 -7.71
CA ILE A 262 5.51 3.34 -8.48
C ILE A 262 4.57 2.69 -9.49
N ARG A 263 3.34 2.38 -9.08
CA ARG A 263 2.29 1.82 -9.93
C ARG A 263 0.96 2.49 -9.64
N ALA A 264 0.18 2.75 -10.67
CA ALA A 264 -1.20 3.26 -10.61
C ALA A 264 -1.89 2.92 -11.95
N ILE A 265 -2.48 1.73 -12.04
CA ILE A 265 -3.19 1.26 -13.24
C ILE A 265 -4.70 1.20 -13.00
N ASP A 266 -5.49 1.63 -13.97
CA ASP A 266 -6.94 1.50 -13.89
C ASP A 266 -7.35 0.02 -14.00
N SER A 267 -8.32 -0.38 -13.17
CA SER A 267 -8.90 -1.72 -13.16
C SER A 267 -10.30 -1.68 -12.56
N THR A 268 -11.08 -2.75 -12.74
CA THR A 268 -12.39 -2.86 -12.10
C THR A 268 -12.24 -3.01 -10.59
N VAL A 269 -13.17 -2.42 -9.84
CA VAL A 269 -13.18 -2.50 -8.37
C VAL A 269 -14.24 -3.49 -7.91
N TYR A 270 -13.90 -4.25 -6.87
CA TYR A 270 -14.72 -5.36 -6.37
C TYR A 270 -16.19 -4.99 -6.17
N GLU A 271 -16.45 -3.87 -5.48
CA GLU A 271 -17.81 -3.51 -5.12
C GLU A 271 -18.63 -3.16 -6.37
N SER A 272 -18.05 -2.55 -7.41
CA SER A 272 -18.80 -2.22 -8.64
C SER A 272 -19.35 -3.48 -9.30
N GLU A 273 -18.51 -4.48 -9.53
CA GLU A 273 -18.92 -5.75 -10.15
C GLU A 273 -19.90 -6.52 -9.27
N MET A 274 -19.72 -6.47 -7.95
CA MET A 274 -20.64 -7.08 -6.99
C MET A 274 -22.02 -6.40 -7.02
N PHE A 275 -22.08 -5.07 -7.10
CA PHE A 275 -23.35 -4.35 -7.24
C PHE A 275 -24.03 -4.67 -8.57
N ASP A 276 -23.29 -4.78 -9.67
CA ASP A 276 -23.83 -5.17 -10.97
C ASP A 276 -24.45 -6.58 -10.93
N GLN A 277 -23.77 -7.54 -10.29
CA GLN A 277 -24.32 -8.89 -10.06
C GLN A 277 -25.60 -8.86 -9.22
N VAL A 278 -25.64 -8.06 -8.15
CA VAL A 278 -26.85 -7.92 -7.32
C VAL A 278 -28.00 -7.31 -8.12
N GLN A 279 -27.74 -6.28 -8.94
CA GLN A 279 -28.78 -5.68 -9.77
C GLN A 279 -29.29 -6.63 -10.85
N HIS A 280 -28.39 -7.41 -11.46
CA HIS A 280 -28.78 -8.45 -12.41
C HIS A 280 -29.66 -9.51 -11.73
N ALA A 281 -29.24 -10.05 -10.58
CA ALA A 281 -30.02 -11.03 -9.82
C ALA A 281 -31.40 -10.49 -9.41
N LYS A 282 -31.51 -9.21 -9.03
CA LYS A 282 -32.80 -8.57 -8.71
C LYS A 282 -33.74 -8.44 -9.90
N LYS A 283 -33.21 -8.31 -11.12
CA LYS A 283 -34.02 -8.23 -12.35
C LYS A 283 -34.53 -9.60 -12.78
N GLU A 284 -33.71 -10.64 -12.62
CA GLU A 284 -34.01 -12.01 -13.07
C GLU A 284 -34.71 -12.88 -12.02
N THR A 285 -34.67 -12.49 -10.74
CA THR A 285 -35.26 -13.29 -9.65
C THR A 285 -36.77 -13.43 -9.80
N LYS A 286 -37.27 -14.65 -9.56
CA LYS A 286 -38.71 -14.92 -9.36
C LYS A 286 -39.13 -14.79 -7.90
N ILE A 287 -38.16 -14.62 -7.00
CA ILE A 287 -38.33 -14.47 -5.56
C ILE A 287 -38.29 -12.99 -5.24
N HIS A 288 -39.45 -12.40 -4.93
CA HIS A 288 -39.58 -10.98 -4.59
C HIS A 288 -39.96 -10.76 -3.12
N THR A 289 -40.47 -11.80 -2.48
CA THR A 289 -40.87 -11.79 -1.08
C THR A 289 -40.23 -12.92 -0.30
N MET A 290 -40.31 -12.83 1.04
CA MET A 290 -39.90 -13.92 1.92
C MET A 290 -40.76 -15.16 1.70
N ASP A 291 -42.06 -14.99 1.42
CA ASP A 291 -42.96 -16.09 1.09
C ASP A 291 -42.55 -16.78 -0.22
N ASP A 292 -42.19 -16.02 -1.25
CA ASP A 292 -41.68 -16.62 -2.50
C ASP A 292 -40.42 -17.44 -2.22
N LEU A 293 -39.53 -16.95 -1.35
CA LEU A 293 -38.30 -17.65 -0.99
C LEU A 293 -38.61 -18.96 -0.27
N LEU A 294 -39.49 -18.93 0.74
CA LEU A 294 -39.87 -20.11 1.50
C LEU A 294 -40.56 -21.17 0.62
N HIS A 295 -41.35 -20.75 -0.38
CA HIS A 295 -42.06 -21.66 -1.28
C HIS A 295 -41.28 -22.01 -2.57
N SER A 296 -40.09 -21.42 -2.79
CA SER A 296 -39.27 -21.67 -3.99
C SER A 296 -38.50 -22.98 -3.97
N GLY A 297 -38.35 -23.61 -2.80
CA GLY A 297 -37.70 -24.91 -2.63
C GLY A 297 -38.66 -26.09 -2.83
N ASN A 298 -38.15 -27.31 -2.63
CA ASN A 298 -39.00 -28.50 -2.53
C ASN A 298 -39.74 -28.48 -1.19
N VAL A 299 -40.90 -27.82 -1.13
CA VAL A 299 -41.78 -27.80 0.04
C VAL A 299 -42.62 -29.07 0.07
N PHE A 300 -42.68 -29.72 1.24
CA PHE A 300 -43.52 -30.89 1.47
C PHE A 300 -44.87 -30.43 2.06
N GLU A 301 -45.95 -30.56 1.31
CA GLU A 301 -47.30 -30.27 1.82
C GLU A 301 -47.82 -31.47 2.62
N SER A 302 -47.91 -31.33 3.94
CA SER A 302 -48.61 -32.31 4.78
C SER A 302 -50.11 -32.11 4.65
N LYS A 303 -50.80 -33.01 3.96
CA LYS A 303 -52.27 -33.09 4.01
C LYS A 303 -52.68 -33.61 5.39
N GLY A 304 -53.33 -32.75 6.18
CA GLY A 304 -54.04 -33.13 7.41
C GLY A 304 -55.36 -33.82 7.12
#